data_AF-A0A6A5WGM0-F1
#
_entry.id   AF-A0A6A5WGM0-F1
#
_cell.length_a   1.000
_cell.length_b   1.000
_cell.length_c   1.000
_cell.angle_alpha   90.00
_cell.angle_beta   90.00
_cell.angle_gamma   90.00
#
_symmetry.space_group_name_H-M   'P 1'
#
loop_
_entity.id
_entity.type
_entity.pdbx_description
1 polymer ?
#
loop_
_entity_poly.entity_id
_entity_poly.type
_entity_poly.pdbx_seq_one_letter_code
_entity_poly.pdbx_strand_id
1 'polypeptide(L)'
;ERAMVVTQNGTMWGQPGFPRGYEVFRNSSAFTDESMTYLLPPNNRQVNVVFPTDRMCKASQSRLNSSWESLPIDASPNSSVMLMYQENGHVTMLNSTPGKLSSRIVSVYRTSNPLPTDLFQDIHNVWSYHENNTSGRLLSRSKFDDGSCYQVNGSPESIRRSELDQRPHMPFEGNDLWCGILVTLPSDIVTGSVYTLYWVWDWPSEARFPELPQGKVEIYTTCLDILII
;
A
#
# COMPACT_ATOMS: atom_id res chain seq x y z
N GLU A 1 -6.32 0.88 -4.99
CA GLU A 1 -6.00 0.06 -3.79
C GLU A 1 -7.27 -0.20 -2.99
N ARG A 2 -7.32 -1.23 -2.16
CA ARG A 2 -8.42 -1.50 -1.20
C ARG A 2 -7.97 -2.43 -0.07
N ALA A 3 -8.76 -2.49 0.99
CA ALA A 3 -8.60 -3.43 2.09
C ALA A 3 -9.80 -4.37 2.20
N MET A 4 -9.58 -5.63 2.59
CA MET A 4 -10.63 -6.63 2.84
C MET A 4 -10.29 -7.44 4.09
N VAL A 5 -11.28 -7.77 4.92
CA VAL A 5 -11.09 -8.74 6.02
C VAL A 5 -10.96 -10.12 5.40
N VAL A 6 -10.04 -10.92 5.93
CA VAL A 6 -9.79 -12.29 5.50
C VAL A 6 -10.18 -13.24 6.62
N THR A 7 -11.02 -14.22 6.31
CA THR A 7 -11.37 -15.30 7.24
C THR A 7 -10.18 -16.25 7.44
N GLN A 8 -10.25 -17.11 8.46
CA GLN A 8 -9.22 -18.13 8.69
C GLN A 8 -9.02 -19.08 7.49
N ASN A 9 -10.05 -19.24 6.65
CA ASN A 9 -10.00 -20.06 5.45
C ASN A 9 -9.52 -19.29 4.20
N GLY A 10 -8.99 -18.07 4.36
CA GLY A 10 -8.47 -17.25 3.26
C GLY A 10 -9.55 -16.56 2.42
N THR A 11 -10.83 -16.60 2.84
CA THR A 11 -11.93 -15.97 2.10
C THR A 11 -12.07 -14.51 2.48
N MET A 12 -12.28 -13.63 1.51
CA MET A 12 -12.58 -12.21 1.76
C MET A 12 -13.99 -12.05 2.34
N TRP A 13 -14.14 -11.19 3.34
CA TRP A 13 -15.39 -10.97 4.07
C TRP A 13 -15.66 -9.47 4.27
N GLY A 14 -16.95 -9.12 4.33
CA GLY A 14 -17.40 -7.74 4.59
C GLY A 14 -17.32 -6.81 3.38
N GLN A 15 -17.52 -5.52 3.64
CA GLN A 15 -17.37 -4.47 2.64
C GLN A 15 -15.89 -4.09 2.49
N PRO A 16 -15.44 -3.71 1.27
CA PRO A 16 -14.09 -3.21 1.08
C PRO A 16 -13.90 -1.87 1.79
N GLY A 17 -12.71 -1.69 2.36
CA GLY A 17 -12.22 -0.37 2.79
C GLY A 17 -11.34 0.25 1.71
N PHE A 18 -11.28 1.58 1.69
CA PHE A 18 -10.47 2.34 0.73
C PHE A 18 -9.50 3.30 1.42
N PRO A 19 -8.41 3.72 0.75
CA PRO A 19 -7.60 4.82 1.22
C PRO A 19 -8.41 6.08 1.50
N ARG A 20 -7.91 6.93 2.42
CA ARG A 20 -8.52 8.24 2.68
C ARG A 20 -8.56 9.08 1.40
N GLY A 21 -9.58 9.92 1.25
CA GLY A 21 -9.70 10.79 0.07
C GLY A 21 -9.82 10.03 -1.25
N TYR A 22 -10.22 8.76 -1.20
CA TYR A 22 -10.62 8.01 -2.38
C TYR A 22 -11.93 8.60 -2.92
N GLU A 23 -11.78 9.54 -3.85
CA GLU A 23 -12.89 10.32 -4.44
C GLU A 23 -13.10 9.98 -5.91
N VAL A 24 -12.20 9.20 -6.51
CA VAL A 24 -12.22 8.94 -7.95
C VAL A 24 -11.91 7.48 -8.23
N PHE A 25 -12.95 6.74 -8.63
CA PHE A 25 -12.79 5.38 -9.13
C PHE A 25 -11.95 5.39 -10.41
N ARG A 26 -11.10 4.38 -10.62
CA ARG A 26 -10.29 4.24 -11.85
C ARG A 26 -11.11 4.23 -13.15
N ASN A 27 -12.40 3.90 -13.09
CA ASN A 27 -13.31 3.93 -14.24
C ASN A 27 -13.98 5.29 -14.48
N SER A 28 -13.74 6.28 -13.61
CA SER A 28 -14.23 7.65 -13.76
C SER A 28 -13.36 8.42 -14.75
N SER A 29 -13.99 9.25 -15.58
CA SER A 29 -13.29 10.17 -16.48
C SER A 29 -12.47 11.25 -15.74
N ALA A 30 -12.72 11.44 -14.45
CA ALA A 30 -11.95 12.35 -13.60
C ALA A 30 -10.68 11.71 -13.02
N PHE A 31 -10.45 10.40 -13.23
CA PHE A 31 -9.32 9.68 -12.66
C PHE A 31 -8.01 10.09 -13.34
N THR A 32 -7.01 10.37 -12.52
CA THR A 32 -5.61 10.45 -12.94
C THR A 32 -4.77 9.60 -11.99
N ASP A 33 -3.68 9.00 -12.46
CA ASP A 33 -2.78 8.22 -11.59
C ASP A 33 -2.26 9.08 -10.41
N GLU A 34 -2.07 10.38 -10.65
CA GLU A 34 -1.64 11.36 -9.66
C GLU A 34 -2.70 11.64 -8.57
N SER A 35 -3.98 11.33 -8.82
CA SER A 35 -5.08 11.63 -7.89
C SER A 35 -4.94 10.90 -6.55
N MET A 36 -4.43 9.67 -6.57
CA MET A 36 -4.22 8.84 -5.37
C MET A 36 -2.76 8.53 -5.08
N THR A 37 -1.86 8.77 -6.04
CA THR A 37 -0.42 8.59 -5.84
C THR A 37 0.14 9.65 -4.90
N TYR A 38 0.91 9.22 -3.90
CA TYR A 38 1.79 10.08 -3.13
C TYR A 38 3.20 9.51 -3.15
N LEU A 39 4.06 10.22 -3.88
CA LEU A 39 5.43 9.82 -4.16
C LEU A 39 6.42 10.69 -3.38
N LEU A 40 7.37 10.04 -2.71
CA LEU A 40 8.45 10.65 -1.94
C LEU A 40 9.81 10.20 -2.48
N PRO A 41 10.73 11.15 -2.77
CA PRO A 41 10.45 12.56 -3.03
C PRO A 41 9.56 12.75 -4.27
N PRO A 42 8.76 13.82 -4.36
CA PRO A 42 7.94 14.10 -5.53
C PRO A 42 8.82 14.42 -6.76
N ASN A 43 8.36 14.04 -7.95
CA ASN A 43 9.13 14.17 -9.20
C ASN A 43 9.57 15.60 -9.54
N ASN A 44 8.86 16.62 -9.05
CA ASN A 44 9.17 18.03 -9.28
C ASN A 44 10.23 18.59 -8.30
N ARG A 45 10.75 17.78 -7.37
CA ARG A 45 11.79 18.20 -6.44
C ARG A 45 13.16 18.21 -7.13
N GLN A 46 13.89 19.31 -6.98
CA GLN A 46 15.23 19.47 -7.57
C GLN A 46 16.25 18.42 -7.08
N VAL A 47 16.13 17.99 -5.82
CA VAL A 47 17.00 16.98 -5.21
C VAL A 47 16.18 15.73 -4.90
N ASN A 48 16.67 14.57 -5.34
CA ASN A 48 16.01 13.29 -5.10
C ASN A 48 16.29 12.77 -3.67
N VAL A 49 15.82 13.52 -2.68
CA VAL A 49 15.97 13.22 -1.25
C VAL A 49 14.65 13.46 -0.53
N VAL A 50 14.29 12.55 0.37
CA VAL A 50 13.16 12.73 1.30
C VAL A 50 13.56 13.76 2.36
N PHE A 51 12.72 14.78 2.53
CA PHE A 51 12.95 15.84 3.50
C PHE A 51 12.34 15.50 4.85
N PRO A 52 12.88 16.02 5.97
CA PRO A 52 12.29 15.86 7.29
C PRO A 52 10.85 16.36 7.38
N THR A 53 10.46 17.31 6.52
CA THR A 53 9.10 17.87 6.46
C THR A 53 8.14 17.06 5.60
N ASP A 54 8.60 16.00 4.92
CA ASP A 54 7.72 15.15 4.13
C ASP A 54 6.77 14.38 5.04
N ARG A 55 5.48 14.45 4.73
CA ARG A 55 4.42 13.81 5.52
C ARG A 55 4.32 12.33 5.19
N MET A 56 3.79 11.55 6.12
CA MET A 56 3.44 10.16 5.89
C MET A 56 2.25 10.02 4.93
N CYS A 57 1.22 10.84 5.12
CA CYS A 57 0.01 10.83 4.30
C CYS A 57 0.03 11.93 3.25
N LYS A 58 -0.58 11.66 2.09
CA LYS A 58 -0.93 12.69 1.12
C LYS A 58 -1.78 13.79 1.77
N ALA A 59 -1.72 15.01 1.26
CA ALA A 59 -2.56 16.10 1.77
C ALA A 59 -4.06 15.74 1.80
N SER A 60 -4.59 15.11 0.76
CA SER A 60 -5.98 14.61 0.70
C SER A 60 -6.25 13.41 1.63
N GLN A 61 -5.20 12.76 2.14
CA GLN A 61 -5.26 11.64 3.09
C GLN A 61 -4.94 12.06 4.53
N SER A 62 -4.73 13.35 4.79
CA SER A 62 -4.26 13.84 6.09
C SER A 62 -5.32 13.77 7.19
N ARG A 63 -6.61 13.62 6.83
CA ARG A 63 -7.72 13.48 7.78
C ARG A 63 -8.61 12.33 7.35
N LEU A 64 -9.26 11.71 8.33
CA LEU A 64 -10.39 10.83 8.07
C LEU A 64 -11.50 11.69 7.44
N ASN A 65 -11.77 11.43 6.16
CA ASN A 65 -12.93 11.96 5.47
C ASN A 65 -13.69 10.74 4.97
N SER A 66 -14.78 10.38 5.65
CA SER A 66 -15.61 9.24 5.26
C SER A 66 -16.70 9.76 4.32
N SER A 67 -16.37 9.94 3.04
CA SER A 67 -17.41 9.94 2.02
C SER A 67 -17.90 8.49 1.85
N TRP A 68 -19.06 8.29 1.21
CA TRP A 68 -19.53 6.95 0.87
C TRP A 68 -18.52 6.14 0.03
N GLU A 69 -17.54 6.81 -0.59
CA GLU A 69 -16.57 6.23 -1.50
C GLU A 69 -15.20 5.95 -0.83
N SER A 70 -14.92 6.56 0.33
CA SER A 70 -13.70 6.37 1.11
C SER A 70 -13.95 5.70 2.47
N LEU A 71 -14.94 4.80 2.53
CA LEU A 71 -15.32 4.16 3.77
C LEU A 71 -14.16 3.32 4.35
N PRO A 72 -13.93 3.40 5.68
CA PRO A 72 -13.04 2.46 6.36
C PRO A 72 -13.64 1.06 6.32
N ILE A 73 -12.78 0.05 6.45
CA ILE A 73 -13.24 -1.32 6.63
C ILE A 73 -13.59 -1.59 8.09
N ASP A 74 -14.66 -2.36 8.31
CA ASP A 74 -15.01 -2.88 9.63
C ASP A 74 -14.22 -4.17 9.90
N ALA A 75 -13.51 -4.22 11.03
CA ALA A 75 -12.78 -5.40 11.45
C ALA A 75 -12.76 -5.53 12.96
N SER A 76 -12.72 -6.76 13.47
CA SER A 76 -12.57 -7.00 14.90
C SER A 76 -11.09 -7.14 15.28
N PRO A 77 -10.74 -6.99 16.58
CA PRO A 77 -9.43 -7.38 17.06
C PRO A 77 -9.07 -8.82 16.61
N ASN A 78 -7.79 -9.09 16.34
CA ASN A 78 -7.31 -10.36 15.74
C ASN A 78 -7.78 -10.68 14.31
N SER A 79 -8.59 -9.85 13.66
CA SER A 79 -8.91 -10.06 12.25
C SER A 79 -7.66 -9.96 11.39
N SER A 80 -7.58 -10.80 10.35
CA SER A 80 -6.60 -10.60 9.28
C SER A 80 -7.20 -9.70 8.21
N VAL A 81 -6.40 -8.76 7.71
CA VAL A 81 -6.81 -7.80 6.68
C VAL A 81 -5.82 -7.90 5.53
N MET A 82 -6.34 -8.12 4.32
CA MET A 82 -5.55 -8.05 3.10
C MET A 82 -5.58 -6.63 2.57
N LEU A 83 -4.41 -6.01 2.42
CA LEU A 83 -4.26 -4.77 1.67
C LEU A 83 -3.90 -5.12 0.23
N MET A 84 -4.78 -4.79 -0.71
CA MET A 84 -4.65 -5.12 -2.12
C MET A 84 -4.37 -3.85 -2.92
N TYR A 85 -3.38 -3.91 -3.79
CA TYR A 85 -2.93 -2.77 -4.58
C TYR A 85 -2.74 -3.17 -6.04
N GLN A 86 -2.83 -2.15 -6.91
CA GLN A 86 -2.60 -2.29 -8.34
C GLN A 86 -1.13 -1.97 -8.64
N GLU A 87 -0.79 -1.63 -9.88
CA GLU A 87 0.60 -1.47 -10.36
C GLU A 87 1.36 -2.79 -10.54
N ASN A 88 0.61 -3.87 -10.78
CA ASN A 88 1.13 -5.20 -11.07
C ASN A 88 2.03 -5.25 -12.33
N GLY A 89 1.96 -4.23 -13.21
CA GLY A 89 2.90 -4.01 -14.29
C GLY A 89 4.35 -3.96 -13.80
N HIS A 90 4.63 -3.45 -12.60
CA HIS A 90 5.97 -3.39 -12.03
C HIS A 90 6.58 -4.75 -11.67
N VAL A 91 5.76 -5.80 -11.58
CA VAL A 91 6.21 -7.17 -11.29
C VAL A 91 6.06 -8.13 -12.46
N THR A 92 5.45 -7.70 -13.56
CA THR A 92 5.29 -8.50 -14.78
C THR A 92 6.03 -7.92 -15.98
N MET A 93 6.17 -6.60 -16.08
CA MET A 93 6.96 -5.93 -17.12
C MET A 93 8.38 -5.62 -16.63
N LEU A 94 9.14 -6.63 -16.20
CA LEU A 94 10.41 -6.44 -15.48
C LEU A 94 11.46 -5.60 -16.22
N ASN A 95 11.40 -5.53 -17.56
CA ASN A 95 12.33 -4.77 -18.39
C ASN A 95 11.85 -3.35 -18.75
N SER A 96 10.68 -2.92 -18.28
CA SER A 96 10.11 -1.61 -18.65
C SER A 96 10.70 -0.44 -17.87
N THR A 97 11.30 -0.69 -16.71
CA THR A 97 11.75 0.36 -15.79
C THR A 97 13.24 0.21 -15.45
N PRO A 98 14.14 1.02 -16.06
CA PRO A 98 15.57 0.98 -15.76
C PRO A 98 15.85 1.15 -14.25
N GLY A 99 16.85 0.43 -13.74
CA GLY A 99 17.23 0.53 -12.33
C GLY A 99 16.42 -0.30 -11.35
N LYS A 100 15.29 -0.89 -11.76
CA LYS A 100 14.42 -1.71 -10.89
C LYS A 100 14.78 -3.19 -11.01
N LEU A 101 15.43 -3.72 -9.98
CA LEU A 101 15.84 -5.14 -9.98
C LEU A 101 14.81 -6.10 -9.38
N SER A 102 13.86 -5.56 -8.61
CA SER A 102 12.83 -6.35 -7.94
C SER A 102 11.65 -5.46 -7.61
N SER A 103 10.58 -6.10 -7.13
CA SER A 103 9.39 -5.46 -6.59
C SER A 103 9.63 -4.75 -5.25
N ARG A 104 10.79 -4.99 -4.62
CA ARG A 104 11.22 -4.39 -3.34
C ARG A 104 10.17 -4.58 -2.24
N ILE A 105 10.14 -3.71 -1.23
CA ILE A 105 9.55 -4.00 0.08
C ILE A 105 8.36 -3.08 0.36
N VAL A 106 7.27 -3.68 0.82
CA VAL A 106 6.14 -3.01 1.42
C VAL A 106 6.25 -3.13 2.94
N SER A 107 6.05 -2.02 3.65
CA SER A 107 5.95 -1.95 5.10
C SER A 107 4.58 -1.38 5.48
N VAL A 108 3.89 -2.01 6.42
CA VAL A 108 2.60 -1.53 6.93
C VAL A 108 2.74 -1.18 8.39
N TYR A 109 2.56 0.09 8.71
CA TYR A 109 2.57 0.62 10.07
C TYR A 109 1.15 0.86 10.56
N ARG A 110 1.00 0.99 11.88
CA ARG A 110 -0.28 1.26 12.52
C ARG A 110 -0.19 2.35 13.56
N THR A 111 -1.31 3.03 13.79
CA THR A 111 -1.52 3.88 14.96
C THR A 111 -3.01 4.01 15.30
N SER A 112 -3.31 4.18 16.59
CA SER A 112 -4.65 4.58 17.07
C SER A 112 -4.78 6.10 17.25
N ASN A 113 -3.69 6.85 17.08
CA ASN A 113 -3.63 8.30 17.28
C ASN A 113 -2.94 8.97 16.08
N PRO A 114 -3.49 8.81 14.85
CA PRO A 114 -2.89 9.42 13.66
C PRO A 114 -2.90 10.94 13.75
N LEU A 115 -1.80 11.59 13.36
CA LEU A 115 -1.77 13.05 13.22
C LEU A 115 -1.74 13.44 11.74
N PRO A 116 -2.49 14.48 11.32
CA PRO A 116 -2.40 15.03 9.95
C PRO A 116 -1.00 15.54 9.56
N THR A 117 -0.12 15.69 10.56
CA THR A 117 1.25 16.16 10.45
C THR A 117 2.28 15.08 10.69
N ASP A 118 1.88 13.81 10.80
CA ASP A 118 2.81 12.68 10.92
C ASP A 118 3.84 12.74 9.79
N LEU A 119 5.12 12.76 10.16
CA LEU A 119 6.24 12.89 9.24
C LEU A 119 6.74 11.51 8.83
N PHE A 120 7.12 11.37 7.56
CA PHE A 120 7.58 10.10 7.02
C PHE A 120 8.80 9.57 7.79
N GLN A 121 9.77 10.44 8.04
CA GLN A 121 11.05 10.08 8.68
C GLN A 121 10.91 9.77 10.18
N ASP A 122 9.83 10.19 10.83
CA ASP A 122 9.56 9.88 12.25
C ASP A 122 8.95 8.49 12.45
N ILE A 123 8.52 7.84 11.36
CA ILE A 123 7.77 6.58 11.37
C ILE A 123 8.49 5.50 10.58
N HIS A 124 8.81 5.75 9.31
CA HIS A 124 9.36 4.74 8.43
C HIS A 124 10.80 4.37 8.82
N ASN A 125 11.05 3.07 8.99
CA ASN A 125 12.26 2.49 9.62
C ASN A 125 12.57 2.96 11.06
N VAL A 126 11.68 3.73 11.69
CA VAL A 126 11.76 4.09 13.12
C VAL A 126 10.86 3.18 13.95
N TRP A 127 9.60 3.00 13.54
CA TRP A 127 8.67 2.10 14.22
C TRP A 127 9.03 0.64 13.89
N SER A 128 9.05 -0.21 14.92
CA SER A 128 9.41 -1.63 14.81
C SER A 128 8.30 -2.55 15.33
N TYR A 129 8.52 -3.87 15.26
CA TYR A 129 7.58 -4.87 15.79
C TYR A 129 7.57 -4.92 17.33
N HIS A 130 8.71 -4.65 17.96
CA HIS A 130 8.94 -4.94 19.38
C HIS A 130 8.89 -3.70 20.26
N GLU A 131 9.15 -2.52 19.70
CA GLU A 131 9.11 -1.29 20.48
C GLU A 131 7.67 -0.90 20.78
N ASN A 132 7.37 -0.76 22.07
CA ASN A 132 6.13 -0.18 22.55
C ASN A 132 6.20 1.34 22.38
N ASN A 133 6.37 1.80 21.13
CA ASN A 133 6.23 3.21 20.84
C ASN A 133 4.75 3.55 21.10
N THR A 134 4.51 4.46 22.04
CA THR A 134 3.15 4.86 22.46
C THR A 134 2.32 5.37 21.29
N SER A 135 2.98 5.82 20.23
CA SER A 135 2.35 6.37 19.04
C SER A 135 2.01 5.34 17.97
N GLY A 136 2.67 4.16 17.90
CA GLY A 136 2.45 3.23 16.79
C GLY A 136 3.43 2.04 16.72
N ARG A 137 3.24 1.15 15.73
CA ARG A 137 4.15 0.01 15.49
C ARG A 137 4.16 -0.43 14.01
N LEU A 138 5.17 -1.21 13.64
CA LEU A 138 5.16 -1.98 12.38
C LEU A 138 4.28 -3.22 12.55
N LEU A 139 3.38 -3.49 11.58
CA LEU A 139 2.52 -4.67 11.56
C LEU A 139 3.00 -5.76 10.60
N SER A 140 3.52 -5.37 9.44
CA SER A 140 3.99 -6.31 8.44
C SER A 140 5.04 -5.68 7.54
N ARG A 141 5.96 -6.51 7.04
CA ARG A 141 7.00 -6.12 6.10
C ARG A 141 7.29 -7.29 5.17
N SER A 142 7.00 -7.14 3.89
CA SER A 142 7.15 -8.20 2.88
C SER A 142 7.55 -7.62 1.53
N LYS A 143 7.80 -8.47 0.55
CA LYS A 143 7.88 -8.00 -0.84
C LYS A 143 6.54 -7.43 -1.29
N PHE A 144 6.57 -6.54 -2.28
CA PHE A 144 5.35 -6.01 -2.90
C PHE A 144 4.51 -7.12 -3.55
N ASP A 145 5.13 -8.13 -4.15
CA ASP A 145 4.43 -9.30 -4.68
C ASP A 145 4.76 -10.59 -3.93
N ASP A 146 3.86 -11.55 -4.05
CA ASP A 146 3.98 -12.93 -3.58
C ASP A 146 4.57 -13.88 -4.64
N GLY A 147 4.87 -13.37 -5.84
CA GLY A 147 5.33 -14.15 -6.99
C GLY A 147 4.20 -14.75 -7.84
N SER A 148 2.94 -14.65 -7.41
CA SER A 148 1.77 -15.17 -8.13
C SER A 148 0.89 -14.06 -8.69
N CYS A 149 0.81 -12.90 -8.06
CA CYS A 149 0.04 -11.77 -8.59
C CYS A 149 0.62 -11.25 -9.93
N TYR A 150 -0.26 -10.82 -10.84
CA TYR A 150 0.12 -10.41 -12.19
C TYR A 150 -0.83 -9.35 -12.77
N GLN A 151 -0.33 -8.62 -13.78
CA GLN A 151 -1.15 -7.83 -14.70
C GLN A 151 -1.16 -8.52 -16.06
N VAL A 152 -2.31 -8.64 -16.71
CA VAL A 152 -2.40 -9.20 -18.05
C VAL A 152 -1.82 -8.19 -19.04
N ASN A 153 -0.67 -8.54 -19.63
CA ASN A 153 0.03 -7.68 -20.57
C ASN A 153 0.84 -8.44 -21.65
N GLY A 154 0.74 -9.77 -21.68
CA GLY A 154 1.43 -10.61 -22.68
C GLY A 154 2.94 -10.73 -22.49
N SER A 155 3.54 -10.13 -21.45
CA SER A 155 4.92 -10.40 -21.10
C SER A 155 5.13 -11.86 -20.66
N PRO A 156 6.34 -12.43 -20.82
CA PRO A 156 6.63 -13.79 -20.36
C PRO A 156 6.31 -14.03 -18.88
N GLU A 157 6.56 -13.03 -18.03
CA GLU A 157 6.29 -13.14 -16.58
C GLU A 157 4.79 -13.09 -16.28
N SER A 158 4.02 -12.26 -16.98
CA SER A 158 2.55 -12.24 -16.89
C SER A 158 1.95 -13.61 -17.26
N ILE A 159 2.39 -14.20 -18.38
CA ILE A 159 1.93 -15.53 -18.82
C ILE A 159 2.32 -16.60 -17.79
N ARG A 160 3.59 -16.66 -17.39
CA ARG A 160 4.09 -17.61 -16.40
C ARG A 160 3.29 -17.56 -15.09
N ARG A 161 3.03 -16.38 -14.55
CA ARG A 161 2.27 -16.22 -13.30
C ARG A 161 0.81 -16.59 -13.46
N SER A 162 0.22 -16.31 -14.62
CA SER A 162 -1.17 -16.68 -14.93
C SER A 162 -1.42 -18.20 -14.96
N GLU A 163 -0.36 -19.00 -15.08
CA GLU A 163 -0.41 -20.47 -15.08
C GLU A 163 -0.14 -21.10 -13.69
N LEU A 164 0.24 -20.31 -12.69
CA LEU A 164 0.46 -20.80 -11.31
C LEU A 164 -0.87 -21.10 -10.61
N ASP A 165 -0.79 -21.83 -9.49
CA ASP A 165 -1.94 -21.95 -8.58
C ASP A 165 -2.26 -20.57 -7.98
N GLN A 166 -3.52 -20.18 -8.08
CA GLN A 166 -4.00 -18.84 -7.75
C GLN A 166 -5.12 -18.92 -6.73
N ARG A 167 -5.18 -17.91 -5.87
CA ARG A 167 -6.42 -17.67 -5.12
C ARG A 167 -7.56 -17.36 -6.10
N PRO A 168 -8.83 -17.58 -5.68
CA PRO A 168 -9.96 -17.13 -6.46
C PRO A 168 -9.84 -15.66 -6.85
N HIS A 169 -10.09 -15.38 -8.14
CA HIS A 169 -10.17 -14.02 -8.67
C HIS A 169 -11.38 -13.33 -8.08
N MET A 170 -11.18 -12.09 -7.63
CA MET A 170 -12.26 -11.24 -7.17
C MET A 170 -12.80 -10.44 -8.36
N PRO A 171 -14.13 -10.24 -8.47
CA PRO A 171 -14.72 -9.55 -9.63
C PRO A 171 -14.14 -8.16 -9.93
N PHE A 172 -13.65 -7.45 -8.91
CA PHE A 172 -13.05 -6.11 -9.06
C PHE A 172 -11.64 -6.11 -9.65
N GLU A 173 -11.00 -7.27 -9.77
CA GLU A 173 -9.64 -7.39 -10.32
C GLU A 173 -9.65 -7.48 -11.85
N GLY A 174 -10.81 -7.74 -12.44
CA GLY A 174 -10.95 -7.93 -13.88
C GLY A 174 -10.18 -9.16 -14.33
N ASN A 175 -9.24 -8.97 -15.26
CA ASN A 175 -8.39 -10.05 -15.77
C ASN A 175 -7.07 -10.20 -14.98
N ASP A 176 -6.76 -9.23 -14.12
CA ASP A 176 -5.54 -9.21 -13.33
C ASP A 176 -5.74 -9.99 -12.02
N LEU A 177 -4.63 -10.38 -11.39
CA LEU A 177 -4.65 -10.87 -10.01
C LEU A 177 -3.86 -9.90 -9.16
N TRP A 178 -4.51 -9.06 -8.35
CA TRP A 178 -3.86 -7.97 -7.63
C TRP A 178 -2.88 -8.48 -6.59
N CYS A 179 -1.75 -7.76 -6.49
CA CYS A 179 -0.79 -7.98 -5.42
C CYS A 179 -1.34 -7.47 -4.08
N GLY A 180 -0.79 -7.98 -2.98
CA GLY A 180 -1.24 -7.58 -1.67
C GLY A 180 -0.34 -8.03 -0.54
N ILE A 181 -0.59 -7.46 0.64
CA ILE A 181 0.06 -7.82 1.89
C ILE A 181 -1.01 -8.12 2.94
N LEU A 182 -0.86 -9.26 3.62
CA LEU A 182 -1.70 -9.64 4.73
C LEU A 182 -1.16 -9.01 6.02
N VAL A 183 -2.05 -8.41 6.80
CA VAL A 183 -1.74 -7.88 8.13
C VAL A 183 -2.70 -8.46 9.16
N THR A 184 -2.20 -8.82 10.33
CA THR A 184 -3.04 -9.26 11.45
C THR A 184 -3.24 -8.10 12.40
N LEU A 185 -4.51 -7.77 12.65
CA LEU A 185 -4.86 -6.76 13.63
C LEU A 185 -4.55 -7.29 15.04
N PRO A 186 -3.94 -6.46 15.90
CA PRO A 186 -3.68 -6.86 17.27
C PRO A 186 -4.94 -7.20 18.08
N SER A 187 -4.79 -8.07 19.07
CA SER A 187 -5.87 -8.47 19.97
C SER A 187 -6.29 -7.37 20.95
N ASP A 188 -5.40 -6.42 21.22
CA ASP A 188 -5.52 -5.40 22.27
C ASP A 188 -6.12 -4.07 21.78
N ILE A 189 -6.66 -4.03 20.56
CA ILE A 189 -7.28 -2.82 20.01
C ILE A 189 -8.65 -2.59 20.66
N VAL A 190 -8.93 -1.34 21.02
CA VAL A 190 -10.18 -0.93 21.65
C VAL A 190 -11.31 -0.95 20.62
N THR A 191 -12.37 -1.71 20.88
CA THR A 191 -13.61 -1.68 20.09
C THR A 191 -14.23 -0.28 20.09
N GLY A 192 -14.78 0.13 18.94
CA GLY A 192 -15.33 1.47 18.70
C GLY A 192 -14.28 2.53 18.36
N SER A 193 -12.99 2.16 18.31
CA SER A 193 -11.92 3.06 17.89
C SER A 193 -11.67 3.01 16.38
N VAL A 194 -11.02 4.06 15.86
CA VAL A 194 -10.47 4.07 14.50
C VAL A 194 -8.99 3.72 14.57
N TYR A 195 -8.57 2.83 13.68
CA TYR A 195 -7.22 2.33 13.59
C TYR A 195 -6.66 2.64 12.21
N THR A 196 -5.60 3.44 12.16
CA THR A 196 -5.01 3.90 10.90
C THR A 196 -3.85 3.02 10.52
N LEU A 197 -3.81 2.66 9.23
CA LEU A 197 -2.68 1.99 8.61
C LEU A 197 -1.93 2.95 7.68
N TYR A 198 -0.60 2.91 7.76
CA TYR A 198 0.29 3.55 6.81
C TYR A 198 0.95 2.48 5.97
N TRP A 199 0.57 2.42 4.69
CA TRP A 199 1.19 1.55 3.70
C TRP A 199 2.34 2.32 3.05
N VAL A 200 3.54 1.72 3.05
CA VAL A 200 4.75 2.31 2.47
C VAL A 200 5.38 1.29 1.54
N TRP A 201 5.64 1.69 0.30
CA TRP A 201 6.38 0.88 -0.67
C TRP A 201 7.69 1.55 -1.05
N ASP A 202 8.79 0.96 -0.57
CA ASP A 202 10.14 1.36 -0.96
C ASP A 202 10.47 0.73 -2.30
N TRP A 203 10.57 1.52 -3.37
CA TRP A 203 10.87 1.00 -4.70
C TRP A 203 12.00 1.78 -5.39
N PRO A 204 13.22 1.84 -4.83
CA PRO A 204 14.30 2.64 -5.39
C PRO A 204 14.89 2.01 -6.67
N SER A 205 15.50 2.87 -7.50
CA SER A 205 16.36 2.47 -8.62
C SER A 205 17.84 2.47 -8.22
N GLU A 206 18.59 1.48 -8.70
CA GLU A 206 20.02 1.35 -8.39
C GLU A 206 20.94 2.30 -9.19
N ALA A 207 21.98 2.77 -8.51
CA ALA A 207 23.04 3.62 -9.05
C ALA A 207 24.07 2.83 -9.87
N ARG A 208 23.61 2.15 -10.93
CA ARG A 208 24.48 1.35 -11.80
C ARG A 208 24.03 1.27 -13.26
N PHE A 209 22.92 1.92 -13.57
CA PHE A 209 22.38 1.99 -14.93
C PHE A 209 22.82 3.30 -15.57
N PRO A 210 23.22 3.32 -16.85
CA PRO A 210 23.66 4.54 -17.53
C PRO A 210 22.65 5.69 -17.45
N GLU A 211 21.35 5.36 -17.47
CA GLU A 211 20.25 6.31 -17.37
C GLU A 211 20.04 6.84 -15.94
N LEU A 212 20.55 6.13 -14.93
CA LEU A 212 20.39 6.41 -13.50
C LEU A 212 21.72 6.23 -12.74
N PRO A 213 22.75 7.04 -13.05
CA PRO A 213 24.10 6.86 -12.49
C PRO A 213 24.15 7.08 -10.97
N GLN A 214 23.20 7.84 -10.41
CA GLN A 214 23.07 8.08 -8.97
C GLN A 214 21.91 7.28 -8.34
N GLY A 215 21.23 6.44 -9.13
CA GLY A 215 20.01 5.78 -8.70
C GLY A 215 18.84 6.75 -8.55
N LYS A 216 17.76 6.28 -7.95
CA LYS A 216 16.57 7.09 -7.64
C LYS A 216 15.91 6.57 -6.38
N VAL A 217 15.78 7.41 -5.36
CA VAL A 217 14.84 7.24 -4.25
C VAL A 217 13.43 7.41 -4.80
N GLU A 218 12.59 6.42 -4.56
CA GLU A 218 11.21 6.36 -5.04
C GLU A 218 10.41 5.54 -4.04
N ILE A 219 9.55 6.23 -3.29
CA ILE A 219 8.80 5.67 -2.17
C ILE A 219 7.35 6.11 -2.31
N TYR A 220 6.42 5.17 -2.24
CA TYR A 220 4.98 5.46 -2.31
C TYR A 220 4.37 5.26 -0.93
N THR A 221 3.50 6.18 -0.52
CA THR A 221 2.78 6.04 0.74
C THR A 221 1.29 6.26 0.58
N THR A 222 0.51 5.51 1.36
CA THR A 222 -0.95 5.58 1.36
C THR A 222 -1.47 5.39 2.77
N CYS A 223 -2.43 6.21 3.17
CA CYS A 223 -3.10 6.12 4.47
C CYS A 223 -4.54 5.65 4.34
N LEU A 224 -4.92 4.67 5.15
CA LEU A 224 -6.29 4.14 5.23
C LEU A 224 -6.69 3.90 6.68
N ASP A 225 -7.99 3.75 6.91
CA ASP A 225 -8.56 3.54 8.23
C ASP A 225 -9.34 2.24 8.32
N ILE A 226 -9.38 1.70 9.54
CA ILE A 226 -10.14 0.53 9.94
C ILE A 226 -11.01 0.96 11.13
N LEU A 227 -12.31 0.72 11.04
CA LEU A 227 -13.21 0.84 12.18
C LEU A 227 -13.21 -0.47 12.95
N ILE A 228 -12.92 -0.40 14.24
CA ILE A 228 -12.81 -1.59 15.08
C ILE A 228 -14.16 -1.90 15.69
N ILE A 229 -14.73 -3.05 15.33
CA ILE A 229 -16.07 -3.51 15.77
C ILE A 229 -16.03 -4.73 16.68
#